data_AF-A0A1S2KJQ3-F1
#
_entry.id   AF-A0A1S2KJQ3-F1
#
_cell.length_a   1.000
_cell.length_b   1.000
_cell.length_c   1.000
_cell.angle_alpha   90.00
_cell.angle_beta   90.00
_cell.angle_gamma   90.00
#
_symmetry.space_group_name_H-M   'P 1'
#
loop_
_entity.id
_entity.type
_entity.pdbx_description
1 polymer ?
#
loop_
_entity_poly.entity_id
_entity_poly.type
_entity_poly.pdbx_seq_one_letter_code
_entity_poly.pdbx_strand_id
1 'polypeptide(L)'
;MTIYDREKIKHLVSELNEAVETMRQEPEDGHAWSWDDEHAAGLNLADAAEALIMALPTVVWPEAWFQVKSAGQPSDRPVSRYEERLVDELLEQLGL
;
A
#
# COMPACT_ATOMS: atom_id res chain seq x y z
N MET A 1 1.91 17.91 12.47
CA MET A 1 2.42 16.53 12.56
C MET A 1 3.59 16.53 13.51
N THR A 2 3.48 15.81 14.61
CA THR A 2 4.53 15.72 15.65
C THR A 2 5.63 14.74 15.19
N ILE A 3 6.79 14.76 15.86
CA ILE A 3 7.86 13.79 15.61
C ILE A 3 7.36 12.36 15.87
N TYR A 4 6.49 12.18 16.85
CA TYR A 4 5.85 10.91 17.18
C TYR A 4 4.99 10.37 16.01
N ASP A 5 4.24 11.26 15.36
CA ASP A 5 3.41 10.88 14.19
C ASP A 5 4.29 10.44 13.00
N ARG A 6 5.45 11.07 12.81
CA ARG A 6 6.40 10.69 11.74
C ARG A 6 7.00 9.32 11.96
N GLU A 7 7.45 9.00 13.18
CA GLU A 7 8.02 7.69 13.49
C GLU A 7 6.96 6.58 13.41
N LYS A 8 5.71 6.88 13.82
CA LYS A 8 4.58 5.97 13.63
C LYS A 8 4.31 5.69 12.15
N ILE A 9 4.29 6.72 11.30
CA ILE A 9 4.07 6.55 9.85
C ILE A 9 5.21 5.72 9.23
N LYS A 10 6.48 6.00 9.58
CA LYS A 10 7.62 5.19 9.10
C LYS A 10 7.49 3.72 9.46
N HIS A 11 7.06 3.43 10.68
CA HIS A 11 6.83 2.06 11.12
C HIS A 11 5.73 1.38 10.29
N LEU A 12 4.60 2.04 10.08
CA LEU A 12 3.50 1.52 9.26
C LEU A 12 3.90 1.32 7.78
N VAL A 13 4.74 2.19 7.23
CA VAL A 13 5.32 2.02 5.89
C VAL A 13 6.22 0.77 5.84
N SER A 14 7.02 0.53 6.89
CA SER A 14 7.83 -0.68 7.00
C SER A 14 6.98 -1.94 7.04
N GLU A 15 5.92 -1.96 7.88
CA GLU A 15 4.98 -3.10 7.97
C GLU A 15 4.27 -3.37 6.64
N LEU A 16 3.84 -2.32 5.93
CA LEU A 16 3.26 -2.46 4.60
C LEU A 16 4.27 -3.05 3.60
N ASN A 17 5.51 -2.58 3.62
CA ASN A 17 6.56 -3.09 2.75
C ASN A 17 6.88 -4.56 3.03
N GLU A 18 6.93 -4.98 4.30
CA GLU A 18 7.11 -6.38 4.69
C GLU A 18 5.97 -7.28 4.20
N ALA A 19 4.72 -6.80 4.27
CA ALA A 19 3.56 -7.52 3.75
C ALA A 19 3.61 -7.64 2.21
N VAL A 20 4.03 -6.58 1.51
CA VAL A 20 4.24 -6.61 0.05
C VAL A 20 5.33 -7.61 -0.33
N GLU A 21 6.47 -7.59 0.36
CA GLU A 21 7.56 -8.51 0.08
C GLU A 21 7.16 -9.96 0.35
N THR A 22 6.34 -10.21 1.37
CA THR A 22 5.75 -11.53 1.63
C THR A 22 4.89 -11.99 0.45
N MET A 23 4.00 -11.13 -0.06
CA MET A 23 3.17 -11.43 -1.25
C MET A 23 3.97 -11.61 -2.55
N ARG A 24 5.18 -11.03 -2.64
CA ARG A 24 6.07 -11.15 -3.80
C ARG A 24 6.93 -12.40 -3.77
N GLN A 25 7.12 -13.02 -2.61
CA GLN A 25 7.87 -14.26 -2.51
C GLN A 25 7.06 -15.37 -3.17
N GLU A 26 7.52 -15.78 -4.36
CA GLU A 26 7.08 -17.03 -4.96
C GLU A 26 7.32 -18.16 -3.94
N PRO A 27 6.35 -19.06 -3.73
CA PRO A 27 6.58 -20.25 -2.92
C PRO A 27 7.71 -21.08 -3.56
N GLU A 28 8.37 -21.91 -2.75
CA GLU A 28 9.51 -22.73 -3.21
C GLU A 28 9.22 -23.47 -4.54
N ASP A 29 10.24 -23.46 -5.41
CA ASP A 29 10.26 -23.89 -6.82
C ASP A 29 9.09 -24.80 -7.24
N GLY A 30 8.16 -24.21 -8.00
CA GLY A 30 7.12 -24.92 -8.73
C GLY A 30 5.81 -25.18 -7.97
N HIS A 31 5.68 -24.68 -6.74
CA HIS A 31 4.42 -24.75 -6.00
C HIS A 31 3.61 -23.46 -6.23
N ALA A 32 2.29 -23.54 -6.12
CA ALA A 32 1.46 -22.35 -5.94
C ALA A 32 1.28 -22.13 -4.44
N TRP A 33 0.98 -20.90 -4.03
CA TRP A 33 0.54 -20.66 -2.66
C TRP A 33 -0.67 -21.53 -2.35
N SER A 34 -0.74 -22.03 -1.11
CA SER A 34 -1.99 -22.57 -0.64
C SER A 34 -3.00 -21.42 -0.55
N TRP A 35 -4.28 -21.73 -0.75
CA TRP A 35 -5.33 -20.72 -0.62
C TRP A 35 -5.32 -20.06 0.78
N ASP A 36 -5.03 -20.84 1.82
CA ASP A 36 -4.96 -20.33 3.20
C ASP A 36 -3.80 -19.34 3.37
N ASP A 37 -2.62 -19.63 2.80
CA ASP A 37 -1.45 -18.75 2.88
C ASP A 37 -1.66 -17.47 2.06
N GLU A 38 -2.24 -17.58 0.85
CA GLU A 38 -2.59 -16.44 0.02
C GLU A 38 -3.62 -15.54 0.69
N HIS A 39 -4.65 -16.16 1.28
CA HIS A 39 -5.67 -15.41 1.98
C HIS A 39 -5.09 -14.70 3.20
N ALA A 40 -4.26 -15.36 4.01
CA ALA A 40 -3.63 -14.77 5.18
C ALA A 40 -2.69 -13.61 4.83
N ALA A 41 -1.84 -13.78 3.82
CA ALA A 41 -0.94 -12.71 3.38
C ALA A 41 -1.70 -11.55 2.74
N GLY A 42 -2.78 -11.81 2.01
CA GLY A 42 -3.68 -10.78 1.48
C GLY A 42 -4.36 -9.98 2.58
N LEU A 43 -4.82 -10.63 3.65
CA LEU A 43 -5.38 -9.96 4.83
C LEU A 43 -4.33 -9.09 5.54
N ASN A 44 -3.13 -9.62 5.77
CA ASN A 44 -2.04 -8.85 6.39
C ASN A 44 -1.68 -7.60 5.57
N LEU A 45 -1.65 -7.72 4.24
CA LEU A 45 -1.41 -6.59 3.35
C LEU A 45 -2.54 -5.54 3.45
N ALA A 46 -3.80 -5.98 3.47
CA ALA A 46 -4.95 -5.10 3.58
C ALA A 46 -4.96 -4.35 4.93
N ASP A 47 -4.69 -5.05 6.03
CA ASP A 47 -4.64 -4.48 7.38
C ASP A 47 -3.51 -3.45 7.51
N ALA A 48 -2.31 -3.76 6.99
CA ALA A 48 -1.19 -2.82 6.99
C ALA A 48 -1.48 -1.57 6.16
N ALA A 49 -2.13 -1.73 5.01
CA ALA A 49 -2.56 -0.61 4.18
C ALA A 49 -3.61 0.25 4.89
N GLU A 50 -4.62 -0.34 5.51
CA GLU A 50 -5.66 0.38 6.25
C GLU A 50 -5.06 1.15 7.43
N ALA A 51 -4.16 0.52 8.19
CA ALA A 51 -3.49 1.16 9.32
C ALA A 51 -2.67 2.39 8.89
N LEU A 52 -1.93 2.28 7.77
CA LEU A 52 -1.20 3.40 7.19
C LEU A 52 -2.16 4.52 6.74
N ILE A 53 -3.23 4.16 6.05
CA ILE A 53 -4.25 5.10 5.57
C ILE A 53 -4.86 5.90 6.73
N MET A 54 -5.24 5.22 7.82
CA MET A 54 -5.81 5.86 9.00
C MET A 54 -4.81 6.74 9.76
N ALA A 55 -3.52 6.46 9.65
CA ALA A 55 -2.47 7.22 10.33
C ALA A 55 -2.01 8.44 9.53
N LEU A 56 -2.14 8.42 8.20
CA LEU A 56 -1.77 9.55 7.35
C LEU A 56 -2.73 10.73 7.58
N PRO A 57 -2.23 11.98 7.67
CA PRO A 57 -3.13 13.12 7.80
C PRO A 57 -3.93 13.28 6.51
N THR A 58 -5.26 13.27 6.60
CA THR A 58 -6.16 13.38 5.44
C THR A 58 -6.01 14.69 4.66
N VAL A 59 -5.41 15.72 5.28
CA VAL A 59 -5.07 17.00 4.65
C VAL A 59 -3.97 16.87 3.59
N VAL A 60 -3.16 15.80 3.61
CA VAL A 60 -2.06 15.57 2.66
C VAL A 60 -2.49 14.75 1.45
N TRP A 61 -3.68 14.18 1.45
CA TRP A 61 -4.12 13.30 0.37
C TRP A 61 -4.63 14.15 -0.80
N PRO A 62 -4.13 13.93 -2.03
CA PRO A 62 -4.68 14.58 -3.20
C PRO A 62 -6.16 14.24 -3.33
N GLU A 63 -7.02 15.27 -3.40
CA GLU A 63 -8.48 15.10 -3.52
C GLU A 63 -8.87 14.23 -4.74
N ALA A 64 -8.02 14.21 -5.76
CA ALA A 64 -8.13 13.37 -6.96
C ALA A 64 -8.06 11.86 -6.69
N TRP A 65 -7.41 11.40 -5.62
CA TRP A 65 -7.30 9.97 -5.27
C TRP A 65 -8.63 9.37 -4.82
N PHE A 66 -9.54 10.19 -4.30
CA PHE A 66 -10.86 9.76 -3.82
C PHE A 66 -11.97 10.01 -4.83
N GLN A 67 -11.68 10.69 -5.94
CA GLN A 67 -12.64 10.86 -7.03
C GLN A 67 -12.73 9.58 -7.87
N VAL A 68 -13.22 8.51 -7.24
CA VAL A 68 -13.75 7.36 -7.95
C VAL A 68 -15.02 7.83 -8.65
N LYS A 69 -14.92 8.09 -9.96
CA LYS A 69 -16.11 8.26 -10.80
C LYS A 69 -16.99 7.04 -10.58
N SER A 70 -18.13 7.24 -9.94
CA SER A 70 -19.08 6.19 -9.61
C SER A 70 -19.51 5.45 -10.87
N ALA A 71 -19.18 4.15 -10.94
CA ALA A 71 -20.01 3.04 -11.44
C ALA A 71 -19.14 1.87 -11.98
N GLY A 72 -18.79 0.92 -11.11
CA GLY A 72 -18.79 -0.51 -11.47
C GLY A 72 -17.63 -1.11 -12.28
N GLN A 73 -16.37 -0.99 -11.85
CA GLN A 73 -15.30 -1.83 -12.42
C GLN A 73 -14.14 -2.08 -11.43
N PRO A 74 -13.76 -3.34 -11.14
CA PRO A 74 -12.45 -3.66 -10.57
C PRO A 74 -11.42 -3.44 -11.69
N SER A 75 -10.62 -2.38 -11.56
CA SER A 75 -9.67 -1.96 -12.59
C SER A 75 -8.40 -2.80 -12.51
N ASP A 76 -8.39 -3.89 -13.26
CA ASP A 76 -7.23 -4.71 -13.63
C ASP A 76 -6.30 -3.95 -14.62
N ARG A 77 -6.03 -2.66 -14.37
CA ARG A 77 -5.21 -1.83 -15.26
C ARG A 77 -3.77 -1.81 -14.71
N PRO A 78 -2.77 -1.99 -15.58
CA PRO A 78 -1.37 -1.84 -15.19
C PRO A 78 -1.15 -0.42 -14.68
N VAL A 79 -0.44 -0.31 -13.55
CA VAL A 79 -0.03 0.97 -12.95
C VAL A 79 0.58 1.84 -14.04
N SER A 80 -0.06 2.97 -14.32
CA SER A 80 0.39 3.88 -15.34
C SER A 80 1.67 4.57 -14.88
N ARG A 81 2.51 5.01 -15.83
CA ARG A 81 3.70 5.82 -15.53
C ARG A 81 3.41 7.09 -14.72
N TYR A 82 2.16 7.54 -14.71
CA TYR A 82 1.71 8.65 -13.89
C TYR A 82 1.54 8.23 -12.41
N GLU A 83 1.06 7.02 -12.16
CA GLU A 83 0.92 6.46 -10.82
C GLU A 83 2.28 6.10 -10.20
N GLU A 84 3.22 5.55 -10.98
CA GLU A 84 4.60 5.34 -10.53
C GLU A 84 5.23 6.67 -10.07
N ARG A 85 5.05 7.71 -10.87
CA ARG A 85 5.58 9.05 -10.58
C ARG A 85 4.92 9.68 -9.34
N LEU A 86 3.66 9.40 -9.09
CA LEU A 86 2.96 9.83 -7.88
C LEU A 86 3.52 9.14 -6.63
N VAL A 87 3.90 7.86 -6.72
CA VAL A 87 4.54 7.14 -5.62
C VAL A 87 5.93 7.72 -5.34
N ASP A 88 6.72 7.96 -6.38
CA ASP A 88 8.05 8.58 -6.25
C ASP A 88 7.97 9.98 -5.63
N GLU A 89 7.03 10.82 -6.09
CA GLU A 89 6.81 12.16 -5.54
C GLU A 89 6.33 12.10 -4.07
N LEU A 90 5.57 11.06 -3.69
CA LEU A 90 5.14 10.87 -2.31
C LEU A 90 6.31 10.47 -1.40
N LEU A 91 7.17 9.56 -1.87
CA LEU A 91 8.37 9.12 -1.13
C LEU A 91 9.33 10.29 -0.91
N GLU A 92 9.55 11.10 -1.95
CA GLU A 92 10.40 12.28 -1.90
C GLU A 92 9.87 13.34 -0.92
N GLN A 93 8.54 13.57 -0.87
CA GLN A 93 7.91 14.49 0.08
C GLN A 93 7.94 14.00 1.53
N LEU A 94 7.92 12.68 1.74
CA LEU A 94 8.04 12.07 3.06
C LEU A 94 9.50 12.02 3.56
N GLY A 95 10.47 12.29 2.68
CA GLY A 95 11.90 12.27 2.98
C GLY A 95 12.45 10.85 3.18
N LEU A 96 11.88 9.90 2.44
CA LEU A 96 12.28 8.49 2.38
C LEU A 96 13.08 8.21 1.10
#